data_AF-A0A6V7S3D6-F1
#
_entry.id   AF-A0A6V7S3D6-F1
#
_cell.length_a   1.000
_cell.length_b   1.000
_cell.length_c   1.000
_cell.angle_alpha   90.00
_cell.angle_beta   90.00
_cell.angle_gamma   90.00
#
_symmetry.space_group_name_H-M   'P 1'
#
loop_
_entity.id
_entity.type
_entity.pdbx_description
1 polymer ?
#
loop_
_entity_poly.entity_id
_entity_poly.type
_entity_poly.pdbx_seq_one_letter_code
_entity_poly.pdbx_strand_id
1 'polypeptide(L)'
;MEKIRKRKIGHMMKKLEYHMISQILFGFHLRLFLNTVYNKPWEWDKYHIYFCIVITYVTIVVIHILRMYLLFHKLDLKNFPADKIETQPPIKNSKNVHPYAAFERLDLVNMNIFKLMYGAAFVAPWKFVLLILLAITNLSISMFISLFSNKGNDSEESITVIKIYSVVLKVMCRFLLWLMGVNRIENQYLCDNEWPKNIVSNHVSALDPPYFIQEHACSFVAKRSTRDDFFIGLSIRVLRCVCVHRETPEDRKAALDNIRERQSAVNKKNSNYPSFVIFSEGTTTNGKQLISQKKGAFNALLPITPVLLVYKYDFLNPAYDSIPYDWWVFLMICTYQSISLKAYWLPKVYPPSKEKYPNLTTEERIDMFHDEVSKIMFQSMKKYNAKAPQDIDDYNDWPGSLRMKHAFYKAALGPVSEAYFKNESKQCKDS
;
A
#
# COMPACT_ATOMS: atom_id res chain seq x y z
N MET A 1 -21.02 -25.12 21.52
CA MET A 1 -20.51 -25.64 20.23
C MET A 1 -21.04 -24.89 19.00
N GLU A 2 -22.31 -24.53 18.93
CA GLU A 2 -22.92 -23.88 17.75
C GLU A 2 -22.33 -22.49 17.41
N LYS A 3 -22.02 -21.65 18.41
CA LYS A 3 -21.36 -20.35 18.23
C LYS A 3 -19.96 -20.45 17.64
N ILE A 4 -19.22 -21.51 17.99
CA ILE A 4 -17.90 -21.82 17.43
C ILE A 4 -18.05 -22.31 15.98
N ARG A 5 -19.04 -23.16 15.72
CA ARG A 5 -19.38 -23.63 14.37
C ARG A 5 -19.79 -22.48 13.44
N LYS A 6 -20.67 -21.57 13.88
CA LYS A 6 -21.08 -20.36 13.13
C LYS A 6 -19.89 -19.43 12.85
N ARG A 7 -18.99 -19.22 13.83
CA ARG A 7 -17.74 -18.46 13.63
C ARG A 7 -16.82 -19.13 12.61
N LYS A 8 -16.66 -20.45 12.67
CA LYS A 8 -15.83 -21.22 11.72
C LYS A 8 -16.40 -21.18 10.30
N ILE A 9 -17.72 -21.30 10.15
CA ILE A 9 -18.42 -21.19 8.85
C ILE A 9 -18.30 -19.78 8.28
N GLY A 10 -18.56 -18.73 9.08
CA GLY A 10 -18.39 -17.35 8.64
C GLY A 10 -16.95 -17.01 8.26
N HIS A 11 -15.96 -17.57 8.98
CA HIS A 11 -14.55 -17.44 8.63
C HIS A 11 -14.19 -18.17 7.32
N MET A 12 -14.82 -19.31 7.04
CA MET A 12 -14.61 -20.06 5.80
C MET A 12 -15.27 -19.37 4.59
N MET A 13 -16.50 -18.89 4.73
CA MET A 13 -17.21 -18.15 3.68
C MET A 13 -16.46 -16.89 3.26
N LYS A 14 -15.99 -16.10 4.23
CA LYS A 14 -15.17 -14.91 3.96
C LYS A 14 -13.82 -15.24 3.30
N LYS A 15 -13.37 -16.50 3.26
CA LYS A 15 -12.10 -16.91 2.61
C LYS A 15 -12.33 -17.28 1.15
N LEU A 16 -13.55 -17.71 0.82
CA LEU A 16 -13.95 -18.19 -0.50
C LEU A 16 -14.86 -17.20 -1.24
N GLU A 17 -15.03 -15.98 -0.73
CA GLU A 17 -15.95 -14.96 -1.26
C GLU A 17 -15.69 -14.68 -2.75
N TYR A 18 -14.43 -14.41 -3.12
CA TYR A 18 -14.07 -14.16 -4.52
C TYR A 18 -14.28 -15.39 -5.41
N HIS A 19 -14.02 -16.60 -4.89
CA HIS A 19 -14.31 -17.83 -5.61
C HIS A 19 -15.79 -17.98 -5.89
N MET A 20 -16.65 -17.73 -4.90
CA MET A 20 -18.10 -17.83 -5.06
C MET A 20 -18.62 -16.88 -6.15
N ILE A 21 -18.18 -15.61 -6.12
CA ILE A 21 -18.55 -14.61 -7.14
C ILE A 21 -18.12 -15.11 -8.53
N SER A 22 -16.87 -15.55 -8.67
CA SER A 22 -16.35 -16.05 -9.93
C SER A 22 -17.09 -17.29 -10.45
N GLN A 23 -17.46 -18.24 -9.58
CA GLN A 23 -18.22 -19.43 -9.99
C GLN A 23 -19.66 -19.09 -10.41
N ILE A 24 -20.31 -18.15 -9.71
CA ILE A 24 -21.65 -17.67 -10.08
C ILE A 24 -21.62 -17.00 -11.46
N LEU A 25 -20.66 -16.08 -11.66
CA LEU A 25 -20.48 -15.41 -12.95
C LEU A 25 -20.17 -16.42 -14.04
N PHE A 26 -19.27 -17.37 -13.79
CA PHE A 26 -18.93 -18.40 -14.75
C PHE A 26 -20.13 -19.29 -15.11
N GLY A 27 -20.92 -19.75 -14.13
CA GLY A 27 -22.13 -20.53 -14.37
C GLY A 27 -23.17 -19.78 -15.21
N PHE A 28 -23.32 -18.47 -14.98
CA PHE A 28 -24.18 -17.62 -15.80
C PHE A 28 -23.68 -17.53 -17.26
N HIS A 29 -22.37 -17.36 -17.45
CA HIS A 29 -21.76 -17.38 -18.78
C HIS A 29 -21.96 -18.72 -19.48
N LEU A 30 -21.68 -19.84 -18.80
CA LEU A 30 -21.88 -21.16 -19.39
C LEU A 30 -23.34 -21.36 -19.84
N ARG A 31 -24.30 -21.00 -19.00
CA ARG A 31 -25.73 -21.13 -19.32
C ARG A 31 -26.15 -20.27 -20.52
N LEU A 32 -25.66 -19.04 -20.63
CA LEU A 32 -26.01 -18.13 -21.71
C LEU A 32 -25.40 -18.52 -23.05
N PHE A 33 -24.15 -18.98 -23.04
CA PHE A 33 -23.34 -19.06 -24.24
C PHE A 33 -23.14 -20.49 -24.76
N LEU A 34 -23.02 -21.51 -23.89
CA LEU A 34 -22.61 -22.85 -24.35
C LEU A 34 -23.58 -23.45 -25.39
N ASN A 35 -24.88 -23.36 -25.15
CA ASN A 35 -25.85 -23.96 -26.06
C ASN A 35 -25.84 -23.26 -27.43
N THR A 36 -25.67 -21.95 -27.45
CA THR A 36 -25.69 -21.16 -28.68
C THR A 36 -24.39 -21.29 -29.47
N VAL A 37 -23.24 -21.36 -28.78
CA VAL A 37 -21.91 -21.41 -29.42
C VAL A 37 -21.56 -22.81 -29.94
N TYR A 38 -21.97 -23.88 -29.24
CA TYR A 38 -21.54 -25.24 -29.57
C TYR A 38 -22.61 -26.10 -30.27
N ASN A 39 -23.91 -25.84 -30.03
CA ASN A 39 -24.99 -26.67 -30.58
C ASN A 39 -25.70 -26.06 -31.78
N LYS A 40 -25.34 -24.83 -32.19
CA LYS A 40 -25.85 -24.18 -33.40
C LYS A 40 -24.73 -24.06 -34.44
N PRO A 41 -25.07 -23.98 -35.74
CA PRO A 41 -24.09 -23.65 -36.76
C PRO A 41 -23.45 -22.28 -36.46
N TRP A 42 -22.17 -22.16 -36.80
CA TRP A 42 -21.42 -20.93 -36.57
C TRP A 42 -21.99 -19.76 -37.38
N GLU A 43 -22.37 -18.69 -36.69
CA GLU A 43 -22.85 -17.44 -37.28
C GLU A 43 -22.18 -16.27 -36.57
N TRP A 44 -21.98 -15.13 -37.25
CA TRP A 44 -21.43 -13.91 -36.63
C TRP A 44 -22.47 -13.15 -35.79
N ASP A 45 -23.17 -13.86 -34.93
CA ASP A 45 -24.10 -13.29 -33.98
C ASP A 45 -23.38 -12.75 -32.73
N LYS A 46 -24.13 -12.08 -31.86
CA LYS A 46 -23.58 -11.50 -30.62
C LYS A 46 -22.93 -12.54 -29.68
N TYR A 47 -23.33 -13.82 -29.75
CA TYR A 47 -22.83 -14.86 -28.86
C TYR A 47 -21.46 -15.38 -29.33
N HIS A 48 -21.29 -15.61 -30.63
CA HIS A 48 -20.01 -16.01 -31.22
C HIS A 48 -18.98 -14.87 -31.20
N ILE A 49 -19.40 -13.62 -31.45
CA ILE A 49 -18.53 -12.44 -31.29
C ILE A 49 -18.01 -12.35 -29.85
N TYR A 50 -18.91 -12.48 -28.87
CA TYR A 50 -18.55 -12.49 -27.45
C TYR A 50 -17.58 -13.64 -27.13
N PHE A 51 -17.83 -14.84 -27.66
CA PHE A 51 -16.93 -15.98 -27.49
C PHE A 51 -15.52 -15.69 -28.03
N CYS A 52 -15.40 -15.12 -29.25
CA CYS A 52 -14.13 -14.70 -29.82
C CYS A 52 -13.40 -13.67 -28.93
N ILE A 53 -14.13 -12.71 -28.36
CA ILE A 53 -13.56 -11.72 -27.41
C ILE A 53 -13.01 -12.42 -26.17
N VAL A 54 -13.76 -13.36 -25.58
CA VAL A 54 -13.33 -14.12 -24.40
C VAL A 54 -12.09 -14.96 -24.69
N ILE A 55 -12.06 -15.70 -25.81
CA ILE A 55 -10.90 -16.50 -26.21
C ILE A 55 -9.67 -15.62 -26.46
N THR A 56 -9.85 -14.49 -27.13
CA THR A 56 -8.76 -13.51 -27.37
C THR A 56 -8.24 -12.96 -26.04
N TYR A 57 -9.12 -12.57 -25.13
CA TYR A 57 -8.78 -12.12 -23.78
C TYR A 57 -7.97 -13.17 -23.03
N VAL A 58 -8.47 -14.41 -22.94
CA VAL A 58 -7.80 -15.52 -22.26
C VAL A 58 -6.42 -15.76 -22.87
N THR A 59 -6.30 -15.72 -24.20
CA THR A 59 -5.01 -15.92 -24.90
C THR A 59 -4.00 -14.83 -24.53
N ILE A 60 -4.39 -13.55 -24.60
CA ILE A 60 -3.53 -12.42 -24.22
C ILE A 60 -3.10 -12.52 -22.76
N VAL A 61 -4.04 -12.85 -21.87
CA VAL A 61 -3.80 -12.99 -20.43
C VAL A 61 -2.85 -14.13 -20.14
N VAL A 62 -3.00 -15.28 -20.78
CA VAL A 62 -2.09 -16.44 -20.62
C VAL A 62 -0.68 -16.07 -21.07
N ILE A 63 -0.52 -15.41 -22.22
CA ILE A 63 0.79 -14.95 -22.71
C ILE A 63 1.43 -13.99 -21.70
N HIS A 64 0.65 -13.03 -21.18
CA HIS A 64 1.12 -12.06 -20.19
C HIS A 64 1.57 -12.74 -18.88
N ILE A 65 0.76 -13.67 -18.35
CA ILE A 65 1.08 -14.45 -17.16
C ILE A 65 2.34 -15.26 -17.35
N LEU A 66 2.48 -15.98 -18.47
CA LEU A 66 3.66 -16.78 -18.75
C LEU A 66 4.91 -15.91 -18.77
N ARG A 67 4.85 -14.75 -19.42
CA ARG A 67 5.96 -13.78 -19.43
C ARG A 67 6.34 -13.31 -18.03
N MET A 68 5.37 -12.95 -17.19
CA MET A 68 5.62 -12.53 -15.81
C MET A 68 6.19 -13.67 -14.97
N TYR A 69 5.58 -14.85 -15.05
CA TYR A 69 5.95 -16.05 -14.30
C TYR A 69 7.39 -16.47 -14.57
N LEU A 70 7.78 -16.46 -15.84
CA LEU A 70 9.16 -16.71 -16.25
C LEU A 70 10.16 -15.67 -15.75
N LEU A 71 9.73 -14.52 -15.24
CA LEU A 71 10.62 -13.51 -14.68
C LEU A 71 10.67 -13.54 -13.14
N PHE A 72 9.72 -14.23 -12.47
CA PHE A 72 9.70 -14.30 -11.01
C PHE A 72 10.91 -15.02 -10.42
N HIS A 73 11.45 -16.05 -11.08
CA HIS A 73 12.64 -16.74 -10.58
C HIS A 73 13.88 -15.84 -10.51
N LYS A 74 13.94 -14.76 -11.30
CA LYS A 74 15.03 -13.77 -11.25
C LYS A 74 15.02 -12.95 -9.95
N LEU A 75 13.90 -12.93 -9.23
CA LEU A 75 13.76 -12.27 -7.93
C LEU A 75 14.29 -13.12 -6.78
N ASP A 76 14.72 -14.38 -7.02
CA ASP A 76 15.32 -15.20 -5.98
C ASP A 76 16.66 -14.60 -5.53
N LEU A 77 16.79 -14.38 -4.21
CA LEU A 77 17.99 -13.82 -3.61
C LEU A 77 19.22 -14.71 -3.83
N LYS A 78 19.05 -16.00 -4.10
CA LYS A 78 20.16 -16.91 -4.47
C LYS A 78 20.95 -16.46 -5.68
N ASN A 79 20.35 -15.63 -6.54
CA ASN A 79 21.03 -15.07 -7.72
C ASN A 79 21.94 -13.87 -7.39
N PHE A 80 21.92 -13.38 -6.14
CA PHE A 80 22.64 -12.18 -5.72
C PHE A 80 23.52 -12.51 -4.50
N PRO A 81 24.75 -13.03 -4.69
CA PRO A 81 25.63 -13.34 -3.57
C PRO A 81 25.95 -12.07 -2.77
N ALA A 82 25.75 -12.12 -1.45
CA ALA A 82 25.76 -10.94 -0.58
C ALA A 82 27.11 -10.21 -0.55
N ASP A 83 28.21 -10.94 -0.69
CA ASP A 83 29.59 -10.42 -0.77
C ASP A 83 29.85 -9.56 -2.01
N LYS A 84 29.05 -9.72 -3.07
CA LYS A 84 29.19 -8.95 -4.31
C LYS A 84 28.27 -7.72 -4.38
N ILE A 85 27.45 -7.50 -3.37
CA ILE A 85 26.52 -6.37 -3.33
C ILE A 85 27.20 -5.19 -2.66
N GLU A 86 27.58 -4.19 -3.46
CA GLU A 86 28.09 -2.92 -2.93
C GLU A 86 26.95 -2.13 -2.26
N THR A 87 27.07 -1.88 -0.96
CA THR A 87 26.10 -1.10 -0.18
C THR A 87 26.75 0.18 0.35
N GLN A 88 26.04 1.31 0.27
CA GLN A 88 26.53 2.61 0.75
C GLN A 88 25.50 3.35 1.64
N PRO A 89 25.76 3.69 2.90
CA PRO A 89 26.88 3.22 3.69
C PRO A 89 26.90 1.69 3.78
N PRO A 90 28.06 1.09 4.12
CA PRO A 90 28.14 -0.33 4.41
C PRO A 90 27.08 -0.70 5.45
N ILE A 91 26.30 -1.74 5.21
CA ILE A 91 25.33 -2.20 6.22
C ILE A 91 26.16 -2.71 7.41
N LYS A 92 26.03 -2.04 8.57
CA LYS A 92 26.47 -2.62 9.84
C LYS A 92 25.49 -3.75 10.17
N ASN A 93 25.75 -4.94 9.65
CA ASN A 93 24.94 -6.11 9.93
C ASN A 93 25.71 -7.08 10.82
N SER A 94 25.46 -7.02 12.13
CA SER A 94 26.09 -7.95 13.07
C SER A 94 25.60 -9.40 12.87
N LYS A 95 24.47 -9.58 12.19
CA LYS A 95 23.76 -10.85 11.97
C LYS A 95 23.90 -11.42 10.55
N ASN A 96 24.73 -10.83 9.69
CA ASN A 96 24.96 -11.28 8.31
C ASN A 96 23.68 -11.47 7.47
N VAL A 97 22.64 -10.66 7.71
CA VAL A 97 21.41 -10.71 6.91
C VAL A 97 21.67 -10.22 5.49
N HIS A 98 21.11 -10.93 4.51
CA HIS A 98 21.23 -10.59 3.10
C HIS A 98 20.81 -9.12 2.83
N PRO A 99 21.60 -8.31 2.09
CA PRO A 99 21.30 -6.90 1.85
C PRO A 99 19.89 -6.61 1.30
N TYR A 100 19.36 -7.48 0.45
CA TYR A 100 18.02 -7.33 -0.12
C TYR A 100 16.90 -8.04 0.65
N ALA A 101 17.13 -8.47 1.89
CA ALA A 101 16.15 -9.24 2.67
C ALA A 101 14.79 -8.55 2.85
N ALA A 102 14.76 -7.21 2.99
CA ALA A 102 13.52 -6.44 3.08
C ALA A 102 12.69 -6.41 1.78
N PHE A 103 13.24 -6.89 0.67
CA PHE A 103 12.59 -6.90 -0.65
C PHE A 103 12.43 -8.31 -1.22
N GLU A 104 12.68 -9.33 -0.41
CA GLU A 104 12.55 -10.73 -0.81
C GLU A 104 11.10 -11.09 -1.14
N ARG A 105 10.88 -11.72 -2.29
CA ARG A 105 9.57 -12.12 -2.83
C ARG A 105 9.44 -13.62 -3.07
N LEU A 106 9.63 -14.42 -2.02
CA LEU A 106 9.46 -15.87 -2.09
C LEU A 106 8.05 -16.32 -2.51
N ASP A 107 7.04 -15.47 -2.29
CA ASP A 107 5.67 -15.71 -2.78
C ASP A 107 5.59 -15.69 -4.31
N LEU A 108 6.38 -14.86 -4.98
CA LEU A 108 6.47 -14.80 -6.44
C LEU A 108 7.37 -15.93 -6.97
N VAL A 109 8.55 -16.12 -6.36
CA VAL A 109 9.52 -17.16 -6.78
C VAL A 109 8.88 -18.55 -6.73
N ASN A 110 8.11 -18.84 -5.66
CA ASN A 110 7.46 -20.14 -5.47
C ASN A 110 5.98 -20.14 -5.92
N MET A 111 5.58 -19.17 -6.74
CA MET A 111 4.19 -19.05 -7.15
C MET A 111 3.74 -20.29 -7.93
N ASN A 112 2.54 -20.78 -7.63
CA ASN A 112 1.91 -21.83 -8.43
C ASN A 112 1.20 -21.18 -9.64
N ILE A 113 1.67 -21.50 -10.84
CA ILE A 113 1.13 -20.92 -12.08
C ILE A 113 -0.36 -21.21 -12.28
N PHE A 114 -0.85 -22.40 -11.94
CA PHE A 114 -2.26 -22.74 -12.09
C PHE A 114 -3.16 -21.88 -11.20
N LYS A 115 -2.69 -21.53 -9.99
CA LYS A 115 -3.40 -20.59 -9.11
C LYS A 115 -3.48 -19.20 -9.73
N LEU A 116 -2.38 -18.72 -10.31
CA LEU A 116 -2.36 -17.42 -11.00
C LEU A 116 -3.27 -17.42 -12.23
N MET A 117 -3.22 -18.46 -13.06
CA MET A 117 -4.09 -18.62 -14.23
C MET A 117 -5.57 -18.64 -13.85
N TYR A 118 -5.93 -19.35 -12.77
CA TYR A 118 -7.30 -19.33 -12.25
C TYR A 118 -7.73 -17.92 -11.85
N GLY A 119 -6.87 -17.21 -11.09
CA GLY A 119 -7.10 -15.83 -10.68
C GLY A 119 -7.34 -14.90 -11.87
N ALA A 120 -6.50 -15.02 -12.89
CA ALA A 120 -6.57 -14.16 -14.06
C ALA A 120 -7.76 -14.47 -14.97
N ALA A 121 -8.11 -15.74 -15.18
CA ALA A 121 -9.23 -16.12 -16.05
C ALA A 121 -10.59 -15.79 -15.42
N PHE A 122 -10.73 -16.01 -14.10
CA PHE A 122 -12.05 -15.98 -13.46
C PHE A 122 -12.25 -14.80 -12.49
N VAL A 123 -11.19 -14.22 -11.93
CA VAL A 123 -11.29 -13.20 -10.87
C VAL A 123 -10.94 -11.81 -11.38
N ALA A 124 -9.83 -11.69 -12.11
CA ALA A 124 -9.38 -10.43 -12.67
C ALA A 124 -10.41 -9.71 -13.56
N PRO A 125 -11.21 -10.36 -14.45
CA PRO A 125 -12.08 -9.65 -15.38
C PRO A 125 -13.13 -8.80 -14.66
N TRP A 126 -13.85 -9.39 -13.70
CA TRP A 126 -14.92 -8.68 -13.00
C TRP A 126 -14.35 -7.63 -12.04
N LYS A 127 -13.19 -7.90 -11.40
CA LYS A 127 -12.51 -6.91 -10.57
C LYS A 127 -12.03 -5.71 -11.37
N PHE A 128 -11.49 -5.95 -12.56
CA PHE A 128 -11.04 -4.90 -13.47
C PHE A 128 -12.19 -3.98 -13.87
N VAL A 129 -13.35 -4.55 -14.24
CA VAL A 129 -14.57 -3.78 -14.54
C VAL A 129 -15.00 -2.95 -13.32
N LEU A 130 -15.07 -3.54 -12.13
CA LEU A 130 -15.45 -2.82 -10.92
C LEU A 130 -14.45 -1.72 -10.52
N LEU A 131 -13.15 -1.92 -10.76
CA LEU A 131 -12.13 -0.89 -10.54
C LEU A 131 -12.30 0.30 -11.48
N ILE A 132 -12.59 0.05 -12.76
CA ILE A 132 -12.90 1.13 -13.72
C ILE A 132 -14.14 1.89 -13.26
N LEU A 133 -15.21 1.19 -12.88
CA LEU A 133 -16.44 1.82 -12.39
C LEU A 133 -16.20 2.64 -11.12
N LEU A 134 -15.36 2.14 -10.21
CA LEU A 134 -14.96 2.87 -9.01
C LEU A 134 -14.17 4.14 -9.34
N ALA A 135 -13.24 4.07 -10.30
CA ALA A 135 -12.46 5.21 -10.75
C ALA A 135 -13.34 6.28 -11.42
N ILE A 136 -14.26 5.88 -12.29
CA ILE A 136 -15.23 6.77 -12.93
C ILE A 136 -16.13 7.41 -11.87
N THR A 137 -16.61 6.63 -10.91
CA THR A 137 -17.43 7.14 -9.81
C THR A 137 -16.66 8.16 -8.98
N ASN A 138 -15.38 7.90 -8.67
CA ASN A 138 -14.54 8.86 -7.96
C ASN A 138 -14.44 10.17 -8.73
N LEU A 139 -14.20 10.07 -10.04
CA LEU A 139 -14.07 11.22 -10.92
C LEU A 139 -15.37 12.02 -10.99
N SER A 140 -16.52 11.37 -11.17
CA SER A 140 -17.83 12.03 -11.22
C SER A 140 -18.15 12.75 -9.92
N ILE A 141 -17.90 12.11 -8.76
CA ILE A 141 -18.10 12.73 -7.45
C ILE A 141 -17.12 13.91 -7.26
N SER A 142 -15.87 13.75 -7.70
CA SER A 142 -14.86 14.79 -7.60
C SER A 142 -15.21 16.01 -8.45
N MET A 143 -15.67 15.79 -9.68
CA MET A 143 -16.15 16.84 -10.57
C MET A 143 -17.37 17.54 -9.97
N PHE A 144 -18.34 16.79 -9.44
CA PHE A 144 -19.51 17.35 -8.77
C PHE A 144 -19.11 18.24 -7.59
N ILE A 145 -18.24 17.78 -6.70
CA ILE A 145 -17.76 18.57 -5.56
C ILE A 145 -17.01 19.82 -5.99
N SER A 146 -16.23 19.74 -7.07
CA SER A 146 -15.50 20.90 -7.58
C SER A 146 -16.42 22.04 -8.05
N LEU A 147 -17.68 21.76 -8.39
CA LEU A 147 -18.68 22.78 -8.73
C LEU A 147 -19.15 23.59 -7.50
N PHE A 148 -19.15 22.97 -6.32
CA PHE A 148 -19.59 23.60 -5.07
C PHE A 148 -18.42 24.14 -4.23
N SER A 149 -17.20 23.65 -4.50
CA SER A 149 -15.99 24.13 -3.86
C SER A 149 -15.57 25.48 -4.46
N ASN A 150 -16.20 26.58 -4.04
CA ASN A 150 -15.80 27.93 -4.42
C ASN A 150 -14.30 28.13 -4.11
N LYS A 151 -13.52 28.53 -5.13
CA LYS A 151 -12.11 28.87 -4.98
C LYS A 151 -12.00 30.10 -4.06
N GLY A 152 -11.71 29.88 -2.77
CA GLY A 152 -11.11 30.94 -1.93
C GLY A 152 -11.68 31.17 -0.54
N ASN A 153 -12.72 30.49 -0.06
CA ASN A 153 -13.24 30.72 1.30
C ASN A 153 -13.25 29.46 2.17
N ASP A 154 -12.62 29.56 3.35
CA ASP A 154 -12.82 28.68 4.50
C ASP A 154 -14.21 28.90 5.13
N SER A 155 -15.27 28.93 4.31
CA SER A 155 -16.65 29.03 4.79
C SER A 155 -17.10 27.72 5.45
N GLU A 156 -18.07 27.79 6.37
CA GLU A 156 -18.67 26.59 7.00
C GLU A 156 -19.22 25.58 5.97
N GLU A 157 -19.69 26.08 4.83
CA GLU A 157 -20.17 25.29 3.70
C GLU A 157 -19.04 24.45 3.08
N SER A 158 -17.85 25.05 2.89
CA SER A 158 -16.63 24.36 2.39
C SER A 158 -16.19 23.24 3.35
N ILE A 159 -16.25 23.50 4.66
CA ILE A 159 -15.92 22.49 5.69
C ILE A 159 -16.90 21.32 5.66
N THR A 160 -18.19 21.59 5.45
CA THR A 160 -19.23 20.56 5.39
C THR A 160 -19.07 19.67 4.17
N VAL A 161 -18.81 20.25 2.99
CA VAL A 161 -18.52 19.50 1.75
C VAL A 161 -17.30 18.60 1.92
N ILE A 162 -16.23 19.10 2.56
CA ILE A 162 -15.02 18.32 2.88
C ILE A 162 -15.32 17.13 3.78
N LYS A 163 -16.17 17.31 4.81
CA LYS A 163 -16.59 16.21 5.71
C LYS A 163 -17.39 15.14 4.95
N ILE A 164 -18.34 15.55 4.11
CA ILE A 164 -19.15 14.62 3.29
C ILE A 164 -18.24 13.83 2.35
N TYR A 165 -17.36 14.50 1.61
CA TYR A 165 -16.43 13.82 0.72
C TYR A 165 -15.48 12.87 1.46
N SER A 166 -15.05 13.24 2.67
CA SER A 166 -14.23 12.35 3.50
C SER A 166 -14.98 11.05 3.84
N VAL A 167 -16.28 11.11 4.12
CA VAL A 167 -17.11 9.90 4.32
C VAL A 167 -17.18 9.07 3.04
N VAL A 168 -17.38 9.71 1.88
CA VAL A 168 -17.39 9.03 0.58
C VAL A 168 -16.04 8.35 0.32
N LEU A 169 -14.92 9.05 0.51
CA LEU A 169 -13.58 8.50 0.35
C LEU A 169 -13.35 7.29 1.26
N LYS A 170 -13.89 7.31 2.49
CA LYS A 170 -13.78 6.15 3.39
C LYS A 170 -14.45 4.91 2.80
N VAL A 171 -15.67 5.06 2.30
CA VAL A 171 -16.44 3.97 1.68
C VAL A 171 -15.73 3.48 0.40
N MET A 172 -15.28 4.40 -0.44
CA MET A 172 -14.59 4.07 -1.69
C MET A 172 -13.27 3.35 -1.44
N CYS A 173 -12.45 3.82 -0.49
CA CYS A 173 -11.20 3.15 -0.13
C CYS A 173 -11.46 1.78 0.50
N ARG A 174 -12.54 1.63 1.29
CA ARG A 174 -12.94 0.32 1.81
C ARG A 174 -13.28 -0.66 0.68
N PHE A 175 -14.02 -0.20 -0.32
CA PHE A 175 -14.37 -1.01 -1.47
C PHE A 175 -13.16 -1.32 -2.37
N LEU A 176 -12.26 -0.35 -2.58
CA LEU A 176 -10.99 -0.54 -3.27
C LEU A 176 -10.15 -1.64 -2.61
N LEU A 177 -9.98 -1.59 -1.28
CA LEU A 177 -9.24 -2.62 -0.54
C LEU A 177 -9.87 -4.00 -0.75
N TRP A 178 -11.21 -4.08 -0.71
CA TRP A 178 -11.92 -5.33 -1.00
C TRP A 178 -11.71 -5.80 -2.45
N LEU A 179 -11.73 -4.92 -3.46
CA LEU A 179 -11.42 -5.30 -4.83
C LEU A 179 -9.98 -5.83 -4.95
N MET A 180 -9.04 -5.20 -4.26
CA MET A 180 -7.63 -5.59 -4.21
C MET A 180 -7.36 -6.80 -3.31
N GLY A 181 -8.38 -7.53 -2.86
CA GLY A 181 -8.22 -8.78 -2.10
C GLY A 181 -8.15 -8.63 -0.59
N VAL A 182 -8.03 -7.41 -0.06
CA VAL A 182 -8.00 -7.10 1.37
C VAL A 182 -9.42 -6.96 1.91
N ASN A 183 -10.09 -8.09 2.14
CA ASN A 183 -11.47 -8.11 2.65
C ASN A 183 -11.59 -8.22 4.18
N ARG A 184 -10.48 -8.41 4.90
CA ARG A 184 -10.46 -8.52 6.36
C ARG A 184 -9.50 -7.51 6.96
N ILE A 185 -10.05 -6.45 7.54
CA ILE A 185 -9.30 -5.43 8.25
C ILE A 185 -9.64 -5.55 9.74
N GLU A 186 -8.62 -5.71 10.56
CA GLU A 186 -8.74 -5.81 12.02
C GLU A 186 -7.88 -4.72 12.66
N ASN A 187 -8.51 -3.80 13.38
CA ASN A 187 -7.83 -2.75 14.12
C ASN A 187 -7.67 -3.17 15.58
N GLN A 188 -6.43 -3.09 16.07
CA GLN A 188 -6.08 -3.30 17.47
C GLN A 188 -5.64 -1.95 18.03
N TYR A 189 -6.56 -1.25 18.69
CA TYR A 189 -6.29 0.04 19.33
C TYR A 189 -5.67 -0.17 20.71
N LEU A 190 -4.36 0.05 20.80
CA LEU A 190 -3.58 0.07 22.04
C LEU A 190 -3.22 1.51 22.46
N CYS A 191 -3.72 2.50 21.73
CA CYS A 191 -3.52 3.92 21.98
C CYS A 191 -4.75 4.56 22.63
N ASP A 192 -4.60 5.82 23.05
CA ASP A 192 -5.73 6.65 23.50
C ASP A 192 -6.75 6.93 22.37
N ASN A 193 -7.95 7.35 22.76
CA ASN A 193 -9.04 7.71 21.85
C ASN A 193 -9.02 9.20 21.44
N GLU A 194 -7.91 9.91 21.63
CA GLU A 194 -7.80 11.32 21.25
C GLU A 194 -7.47 11.47 19.77
N TRP A 195 -8.22 12.33 19.08
CA TRP A 195 -8.04 12.61 17.65
C TRP A 195 -8.05 14.12 17.42
N PRO A 196 -7.35 14.63 16.39
CA PRO A 196 -6.52 13.91 15.41
C PRO A 196 -5.13 13.49 15.95
N LYS A 197 -4.41 12.63 15.22
CA LYS A 197 -3.10 12.07 15.62
C LYS A 197 -2.00 12.33 14.58
N ASN A 198 -0.78 12.56 15.06
CA ASN A 198 0.44 12.40 14.25
C ASN A 198 0.83 10.93 14.28
N ILE A 199 0.88 10.29 13.11
CA ILE A 199 1.04 8.85 12.96
C ILE A 199 2.33 8.54 12.22
N VAL A 200 3.09 7.59 12.74
CA VAL A 200 4.22 6.98 12.02
C VAL A 200 3.89 5.52 11.76
N SER A 201 4.02 5.08 10.52
CA SER A 201 3.68 3.71 10.11
C SER A 201 4.80 3.06 9.31
N ASN A 202 4.88 1.73 9.41
CA ASN A 202 5.58 0.94 8.39
C ASN A 202 4.83 1.03 7.05
N HIS A 203 5.53 0.71 5.96
CA HIS A 203 5.01 0.80 4.61
C HIS A 203 5.32 -0.48 3.82
N VAL A 204 4.27 -1.17 3.40
CA VAL A 204 4.33 -2.47 2.72
C VAL A 204 3.77 -2.33 1.30
N SER A 205 2.64 -1.64 1.14
CA SER A 205 1.85 -1.68 -0.09
C SER A 205 1.32 -0.32 -0.50
N ALA A 206 1.01 -0.17 -1.79
CA ALA A 206 0.19 0.94 -2.28
C ALA A 206 -1.25 0.93 -1.69
N LEU A 207 -1.64 -0.14 -1.00
CA LEU A 207 -2.90 -0.25 -0.25
C LEU A 207 -2.86 0.40 1.14
N ASP A 208 -1.69 0.77 1.66
CA ASP A 208 -1.57 1.34 2.99
C ASP A 208 -2.27 2.70 3.12
N PRO A 209 -2.11 3.67 2.19
CA PRO A 209 -2.86 4.91 2.26
C PRO A 209 -4.39 4.69 2.19
N PRO A 210 -4.96 3.89 1.25
CA PRO A 210 -6.38 3.54 1.29
C PRO A 210 -6.87 2.97 2.63
N TYR A 211 -6.05 2.16 3.33
CA TYR A 211 -6.39 1.67 4.67
C TYR A 211 -6.55 2.82 5.68
N PHE A 212 -5.60 3.74 5.73
CA PHE A 212 -5.65 4.88 6.65
C PHE A 212 -6.76 5.87 6.27
N ILE A 213 -7.04 6.04 4.97
CA ILE A 213 -8.18 6.83 4.49
C ILE A 213 -9.48 6.17 4.94
N GLN A 214 -9.70 4.87 4.71
CA GLN A 214 -10.95 4.23 5.11
C GLN A 214 -11.20 4.21 6.62
N GLU A 215 -10.14 4.18 7.42
CA GLU A 215 -10.29 4.15 8.88
C GLU A 215 -10.62 5.55 9.42
N HIS A 216 -9.76 6.54 9.13
CA HIS A 216 -9.79 7.85 9.80
C HIS A 216 -9.71 9.05 8.85
N ALA A 217 -9.88 8.85 7.53
CA ALA A 217 -9.70 9.88 6.52
C ALA A 217 -8.36 10.63 6.68
N CYS A 218 -7.29 9.87 6.97
CA CYS A 218 -5.98 10.44 7.23
C CYS A 218 -5.41 11.19 6.02
N SER A 219 -4.48 12.08 6.33
CA SER A 219 -3.64 12.84 5.43
C SER A 219 -2.22 12.25 5.37
N PHE A 220 -1.48 12.55 4.29
CA PHE A 220 -0.16 11.97 4.05
C PHE A 220 0.83 13.00 3.50
N VAL A 221 2.10 12.62 3.49
CA VAL A 221 3.10 13.25 2.64
C VAL A 221 3.01 12.63 1.24
N ALA A 222 2.74 13.45 0.23
CA ALA A 222 2.59 13.03 -1.17
C ALA A 222 3.63 13.71 -2.07
N LYS A 223 3.93 13.09 -3.23
CA LYS A 223 4.67 13.79 -4.30
C LYS A 223 3.79 14.89 -4.88
N ARG A 224 4.39 16.00 -5.32
CA ARG A 224 3.62 17.10 -5.92
C ARG A 224 2.84 16.65 -7.15
N SER A 225 3.42 15.83 -8.02
CA SER A 225 2.74 15.28 -9.20
C SER A 225 1.46 14.50 -8.86
N THR A 226 1.38 13.88 -7.68
CA THR A 226 0.17 13.17 -7.22
C THR A 226 -1.01 14.12 -6.97
N ARG A 227 -0.75 15.40 -6.71
CA ARG A 227 -1.81 16.42 -6.50
C ARG A 227 -2.55 16.77 -7.78
N ASP A 228 -1.90 16.58 -8.92
CA ASP A 228 -2.41 16.95 -10.24
C ASP A 228 -2.87 15.73 -11.05
N ASP A 229 -2.79 14.53 -10.45
CA ASP A 229 -3.39 13.32 -10.99
C ASP A 229 -4.91 13.45 -11.14
N PHE A 230 -5.42 13.05 -12.29
CA PHE A 230 -6.83 13.20 -12.66
C PHE A 230 -7.78 12.38 -11.77
N PHE A 231 -7.35 11.22 -11.28
CA PHE A 231 -8.18 10.32 -10.51
C PHE A 231 -8.08 10.59 -9.01
N ILE A 232 -6.93 10.99 -8.47
CA ILE A 232 -6.73 11.12 -7.02
C ILE A 232 -6.38 12.54 -6.54
N GLY A 233 -6.12 13.49 -7.44
CA GLY A 233 -5.67 14.83 -7.10
C GLY A 233 -6.63 15.61 -6.20
N LEU A 234 -7.94 15.50 -6.42
CA LEU A 234 -8.93 16.10 -5.51
C LEU A 234 -8.87 15.47 -4.12
N SER A 235 -8.74 14.15 -4.03
CA SER A 235 -8.61 13.43 -2.76
C SER A 235 -7.40 13.91 -1.96
N ILE A 236 -6.25 14.10 -2.62
CA ILE A 236 -5.03 14.67 -2.00
C ILE A 236 -5.29 16.07 -1.44
N ARG A 237 -6.04 16.91 -2.15
CA ARG A 237 -6.37 18.28 -1.73
C ARG A 237 -7.35 18.29 -0.56
N VAL A 238 -8.42 17.49 -0.61
CA VAL A 238 -9.44 17.44 0.45
C VAL A 238 -8.88 16.87 1.74
N LEU A 239 -8.04 15.83 1.65
CA LEU A 239 -7.34 15.28 2.83
C LEU A 239 -6.23 16.21 3.34
N ARG A 240 -6.01 17.37 2.71
CA ARG A 240 -4.98 18.36 3.08
C ARG A 240 -3.59 17.74 3.18
N CYS A 241 -3.25 16.87 2.22
CA CYS A 241 -1.97 16.18 2.14
C CYS A 241 -0.83 17.17 1.89
N VAL A 242 0.31 16.93 2.54
CA VAL A 242 1.52 17.74 2.38
C VAL A 242 2.24 17.28 1.12
N CYS A 243 2.20 18.12 0.08
CA CYS A 243 2.83 17.82 -1.20
C CYS A 243 4.26 18.36 -1.20
N VAL A 244 5.26 17.50 -1.42
CA VAL A 244 6.68 17.87 -1.30
C VAL A 244 7.47 17.59 -2.57
N HIS A 245 8.43 18.47 -2.84
CA HIS A 245 9.58 18.24 -3.72
C HIS A 245 10.76 17.76 -2.88
N ARG A 246 11.63 16.92 -3.44
CA ARG A 246 12.80 16.38 -2.71
C ARG A 246 14.05 16.31 -3.58
N GLU A 247 14.07 17.09 -4.67
CA GLU A 247 15.13 17.04 -5.67
C GLU A 247 16.36 17.82 -5.18
N THR A 248 16.15 19.06 -4.73
CA THR A 248 17.22 19.91 -4.21
C THR A 248 17.33 19.85 -2.67
N PRO A 249 18.49 20.21 -2.09
CA PRO A 249 18.62 20.42 -0.64
C PRO A 249 17.61 21.42 -0.09
N GLU A 250 17.33 22.50 -0.83
CA GLU A 250 16.37 23.54 -0.49
C GLU A 250 14.95 22.98 -0.43
N ASP A 251 14.56 22.16 -1.41
CA ASP A 251 13.26 21.48 -1.42
C ASP A 251 13.10 20.54 -0.22
N ARG A 252 14.18 19.85 0.18
CA ARG A 252 14.16 18.96 1.35
C ARG A 252 13.94 19.75 2.63
N LYS A 253 14.57 20.92 2.77
CA LYS A 253 14.35 21.79 3.93
C LYS A 253 12.90 22.28 3.96
N ALA A 254 12.40 22.80 2.84
CA ALA A 254 11.00 23.24 2.73
C ALA A 254 10.01 22.09 3.01
N ALA A 255 10.31 20.87 2.56
CA ALA A 255 9.51 19.69 2.86
C ALA A 255 9.44 19.38 4.36
N LEU A 256 10.57 19.50 5.08
CA LEU A 256 10.63 19.32 6.52
C LEU A 256 9.84 20.40 7.28
N ASP A 257 9.94 21.66 6.84
CA ASP A 257 9.22 22.77 7.46
C ASP A 257 7.69 22.59 7.29
N ASN A 258 7.23 22.22 6.10
CA ASN A 258 5.82 21.92 5.84
C ASN A 258 5.31 20.72 6.68
N ILE A 259 6.13 19.68 6.84
CA ILE A 259 5.81 18.53 7.72
C ILE A 259 5.65 19.01 9.16
N ARG A 260 6.58 19.83 9.65
CA ARG A 260 6.55 20.36 11.01
C ARG A 260 5.33 21.24 11.28
N GLU A 261 5.00 22.12 10.35
CA GLU A 261 3.79 22.95 10.42
C GLU A 261 2.53 22.08 10.48
N ARG A 262 2.43 21.08 9.59
CA ARG A 262 1.29 20.15 9.57
C ARG A 262 1.15 19.37 10.88
N GLN A 263 2.25 18.84 11.42
CA GLN A 263 2.24 18.11 12.68
C GLN A 263 1.83 19.01 13.86
N SER A 264 2.29 20.26 13.86
CA SER A 264 1.93 21.27 14.85
C SER A 264 0.44 21.61 14.78
N ALA A 265 -0.12 21.74 13.56
CA ALA A 265 -1.53 21.98 13.35
C ALA A 265 -2.40 20.81 13.86
N VAL A 266 -1.97 19.56 13.66
CA VAL A 266 -2.65 18.36 14.19
C VAL A 266 -2.62 18.33 15.72
N ASN A 267 -1.50 18.73 16.34
CA ASN A 267 -1.33 18.65 17.79
C ASN A 267 -2.08 19.73 18.59
N LYS A 268 -2.68 20.72 17.91
CA LYS A 268 -3.51 21.75 18.58
C LYS A 268 -4.80 21.13 19.14
N LYS A 269 -5.22 21.59 20.33
CA LYS A 269 -6.54 21.24 20.89
C LYS A 269 -7.65 21.72 19.94
N ASN A 270 -8.68 20.89 19.73
CA ASN A 270 -9.78 21.15 18.80
C ASN A 270 -9.32 21.40 17.35
N SER A 271 -8.24 20.74 16.91
CA SER A 271 -7.78 20.85 15.53
C SER A 271 -8.80 20.30 14.53
N ASN A 272 -9.10 21.09 13.51
CA ASN A 272 -9.93 20.67 12.36
C ASN A 272 -9.13 19.94 11.27
N TYR A 273 -7.85 19.67 11.52
CA TYR A 273 -7.00 18.98 10.56
C TYR A 273 -7.16 17.46 10.66
N PRO A 274 -7.19 16.73 9.53
CA PRO A 274 -7.12 15.27 9.56
C PRO A 274 -5.82 14.78 10.21
N SER A 275 -5.89 13.61 10.86
CA SER A 275 -4.71 12.86 11.32
C SER A 275 -3.68 12.74 10.20
N PHE A 276 -2.41 12.82 10.55
CA PHE A 276 -1.33 12.93 9.58
C PHE A 276 -0.38 11.73 9.68
N VAL A 277 -0.29 10.97 8.60
CA VAL A 277 0.47 9.71 8.52
C VAL A 277 1.76 9.95 7.75
N ILE A 278 2.87 9.52 8.35
CA ILE A 278 4.18 9.47 7.71
C ILE A 278 4.68 8.03 7.68
N PHE A 279 4.93 7.53 6.48
CA PHE A 279 5.62 6.27 6.23
C PHE A 279 7.13 6.47 6.39
N SER A 280 7.63 6.31 7.62
CA SER A 280 8.99 6.74 7.97
C SER A 280 10.09 5.87 7.36
N GLU A 281 9.80 4.65 6.89
CA GLU A 281 10.74 3.83 6.11
C GLU A 281 11.18 4.54 4.80
N GLY A 282 10.32 5.44 4.27
CA GLY A 282 10.59 6.20 3.04
C GLY A 282 10.55 5.36 1.76
N THR A 283 10.17 4.09 1.85
CA THR A 283 9.88 3.17 0.75
C THR A 283 9.00 2.03 1.26
N THR A 284 8.47 1.24 0.35
CA THR A 284 7.73 0.01 0.64
C THR A 284 8.66 -1.20 0.74
N THR A 285 8.34 -2.13 1.63
CA THR A 285 9.08 -3.38 1.86
C THR A 285 8.17 -4.60 1.76
N ASN A 286 8.72 -5.81 1.90
CA ASN A 286 7.96 -7.05 1.94
C ASN A 286 7.09 -7.22 3.20
N GLY A 287 7.21 -6.31 4.17
CA GLY A 287 6.42 -6.28 5.40
C GLY A 287 6.78 -7.33 6.44
N LYS A 288 7.92 -8.03 6.30
CA LYS A 288 8.40 -8.98 7.33
C LYS A 288 8.86 -8.24 8.59
N GLN A 289 9.62 -7.16 8.42
CA GLN A 289 10.19 -6.36 9.50
C GLN A 289 10.45 -4.92 9.02
N LEU A 290 10.50 -3.96 9.96
CA LEU A 290 10.79 -2.55 9.66
C LEU A 290 12.25 -2.36 9.27
N ILE A 291 12.48 -1.60 8.19
CA ILE A 291 13.80 -1.05 7.89
C ILE A 291 14.06 0.24 8.69
N SER A 292 15.30 0.72 8.67
CA SER A 292 15.67 1.98 9.33
C SER A 292 14.79 3.16 8.89
N GLN A 293 14.17 3.80 9.88
CA GLN A 293 13.26 4.93 9.67
C GLN A 293 14.02 6.23 9.42
N LYS A 294 13.43 7.13 8.64
CA LYS A 294 13.96 8.48 8.41
C LYS A 294 13.56 9.42 9.55
N LYS A 295 14.51 10.25 10.00
CA LYS A 295 14.33 11.23 11.08
C LYS A 295 13.27 12.30 10.80
N GLY A 296 12.95 12.56 9.53
CA GLY A 296 12.04 13.66 9.14
C GLY A 296 10.66 13.62 9.79
N ALA A 297 10.15 12.45 10.20
CA ALA A 297 8.89 12.33 10.93
C ALA A 297 8.97 12.83 12.40
N PHE A 298 10.17 12.91 12.96
CA PHE A 298 10.47 13.17 14.37
C PHE A 298 10.98 14.61 14.60
N ASN A 299 11.37 15.32 13.54
CA ASN A 299 11.95 16.66 13.60
C ASN A 299 11.08 17.71 14.31
N ALA A 300 9.74 17.53 14.32
CA ALA A 300 8.85 18.45 15.01
C ALA A 300 8.90 18.32 16.54
N LEU A 301 9.48 17.24 17.09
CA LEU A 301 9.45 16.91 18.52
C LEU A 301 8.03 17.05 19.09
N LEU A 302 7.08 16.36 18.46
CA LEU A 302 5.68 16.27 18.88
C LEU A 302 5.29 14.82 19.14
N PRO A 303 4.26 14.56 19.97
CA PRO A 303 3.82 13.20 20.26
C PRO A 303 3.43 12.44 18.97
N ILE A 304 3.86 11.17 18.88
CA ILE A 304 3.62 10.29 17.74
C ILE A 304 2.83 9.06 18.20
N THR A 305 1.85 8.65 17.41
CA THR A 305 1.18 7.35 17.55
C THR A 305 1.75 6.39 16.51
N PRO A 306 2.57 5.40 16.91
CA PRO A 306 3.08 4.43 15.97
C PRO A 306 1.99 3.44 15.55
N VAL A 307 1.94 3.08 14.26
CA VAL A 307 0.97 2.11 13.73
C VAL A 307 1.71 1.04 12.94
N LEU A 308 1.39 -0.23 13.18
CA LEU A 308 1.92 -1.35 12.43
C LEU A 308 0.86 -2.00 11.55
N LEU A 309 1.14 -2.08 10.25
CA LEU A 309 0.37 -2.80 9.25
C LEU A 309 0.99 -4.18 9.02
N VAL A 310 0.25 -5.23 9.36
CA VAL A 310 0.65 -6.63 9.19
C VAL A 310 -0.31 -7.33 8.25
N TYR A 311 0.16 -7.64 7.04
CA TYR A 311 -0.61 -8.38 6.05
C TYR A 311 -0.43 -9.89 6.22
N LYS A 312 -1.55 -10.61 6.32
CA LYS A 312 -1.63 -12.07 6.28
C LYS A 312 -2.22 -12.50 4.96
N TYR A 313 -1.48 -13.36 4.27
CA TYR A 313 -1.79 -13.83 2.92
C TYR A 313 -1.33 -15.28 2.75
N ASP A 314 -2.08 -16.02 1.94
CA ASP A 314 -1.81 -17.43 1.60
C ASP A 314 -1.27 -17.60 0.18
N PHE A 315 -1.63 -16.70 -0.75
CA PHE A 315 -1.28 -16.79 -2.17
C PHE A 315 -0.26 -15.72 -2.61
N LEU A 316 -0.58 -14.44 -2.40
CA LEU A 316 0.20 -13.32 -2.91
C LEU A 316 0.49 -12.33 -1.77
N ASN A 317 1.74 -11.92 -1.62
CA ASN A 317 2.09 -10.80 -0.75
C ASN A 317 1.62 -9.49 -1.38
N PRO A 318 0.79 -8.67 -0.71
CA PRO A 318 0.34 -7.38 -1.25
C PRO A 318 1.47 -6.33 -1.34
N ALA A 319 2.69 -6.66 -0.92
CA ALA A 319 3.84 -5.78 -0.99
C ALA A 319 4.09 -5.23 -2.40
N TYR A 320 4.34 -3.92 -2.45
CA TYR A 320 4.71 -3.20 -3.67
C TYR A 320 6.19 -2.81 -3.62
N ASP A 321 7.10 -3.77 -3.72
CA ASP A 321 8.55 -3.57 -3.52
C ASP A 321 9.36 -3.65 -4.81
N SER A 322 9.56 -4.85 -5.38
CA SER A 322 10.55 -5.14 -6.42
C SER A 322 9.92 -5.62 -7.72
N ILE A 323 8.71 -5.13 -8.02
CA ILE A 323 7.97 -5.44 -9.25
C ILE A 323 7.39 -4.16 -9.86
N PRO A 324 7.14 -4.15 -11.18
CA PRO A 324 6.44 -3.05 -11.85
C PRO A 324 5.04 -2.80 -11.26
N TYR A 325 4.59 -1.54 -11.28
CA TYR A 325 3.28 -1.17 -10.74
C TYR A 325 2.11 -1.84 -11.47
N ASP A 326 2.17 -1.93 -12.80
CA ASP A 326 1.17 -2.61 -13.63
C ASP A 326 1.10 -4.11 -13.33
N TRP A 327 2.24 -4.75 -13.14
CA TRP A 327 2.32 -6.14 -12.69
C TRP A 327 1.71 -6.32 -11.30
N TRP A 328 2.01 -5.41 -10.38
CA TRP A 328 1.43 -5.43 -9.05
C TRP A 328 -0.10 -5.32 -9.10
N VAL A 329 -0.65 -4.34 -9.84
CA VAL A 329 -2.11 -4.20 -10.00
C VAL A 329 -2.72 -5.47 -10.58
N PHE A 330 -2.12 -6.02 -11.64
CA PHE A 330 -2.59 -7.25 -12.28
C PHE A 330 -2.61 -8.44 -11.31
N LEU A 331 -1.54 -8.63 -10.52
CA LEU A 331 -1.47 -9.69 -9.52
C LEU A 331 -2.51 -9.50 -8.39
N MET A 332 -2.73 -8.25 -7.95
CA MET A 332 -3.74 -7.96 -6.92
C MET A 332 -5.16 -8.28 -7.40
N ILE A 333 -5.50 -8.00 -8.67
CA ILE A 333 -6.82 -8.36 -9.21
C ILE A 333 -6.95 -9.85 -9.54
N CYS A 334 -5.85 -10.58 -9.74
CA CYS A 334 -5.85 -12.03 -9.83
C CYS A 334 -6.07 -12.70 -8.45
N THR A 335 -5.92 -11.96 -7.36
CA THR A 335 -6.01 -12.53 -6.01
C THR A 335 -7.46 -12.94 -5.70
N TYR A 336 -7.65 -14.25 -5.60
CA TYR A 336 -8.92 -14.88 -5.25
C TYR A 336 -8.97 -15.36 -3.79
N GLN A 337 -7.82 -15.40 -3.12
CA GLN A 337 -7.73 -15.73 -1.71
C GLN A 337 -7.75 -14.45 -0.89
N SER A 338 -8.51 -14.45 0.18
CA SER A 338 -8.62 -13.30 1.07
C SER A 338 -7.29 -12.95 1.75
N ILE A 339 -6.92 -11.68 1.65
CA ILE A 339 -5.84 -11.06 2.41
C ILE A 339 -6.45 -10.41 3.65
N SER A 340 -5.81 -10.63 4.80
CA SER A 340 -6.15 -9.95 6.05
C SER A 340 -5.10 -8.92 6.39
N LEU A 341 -5.54 -7.69 6.64
CA LEU A 341 -4.72 -6.62 7.19
C LEU A 341 -5.04 -6.49 8.69
N LYS A 342 -4.03 -6.65 9.54
CA LYS A 342 -4.12 -6.31 10.96
C LYS A 342 -3.35 -5.03 11.19
N ALA A 343 -4.01 -4.01 11.74
CA ALA A 343 -3.40 -2.76 12.10
C ALA A 343 -3.30 -2.62 13.62
N TYR A 344 -2.09 -2.49 14.13
CA TYR A 344 -1.83 -2.30 15.56
C TYR A 344 -1.51 -0.84 15.81
N TRP A 345 -2.42 -0.12 16.46
CA TRP A 345 -2.26 1.27 16.84
C TRP A 345 -1.60 1.30 18.22
N LEU A 346 -0.29 1.49 18.25
CA LEU A 346 0.52 1.38 19.47
C LEU A 346 0.35 2.61 20.37
N PRO A 347 0.68 2.51 21.67
CA PRO A 347 0.64 3.66 22.58
C PRO A 347 1.39 4.88 22.04
N LYS A 348 0.86 6.07 22.32
CA LYS A 348 1.46 7.35 21.96
C LYS A 348 2.82 7.49 22.66
N VAL A 349 3.84 7.84 21.88
CA VAL A 349 5.20 8.09 22.38
C VAL A 349 5.43 9.59 22.39
N TYR A 350 5.92 10.09 23.51
CA TYR A 350 6.19 11.52 23.71
C TYR A 350 7.67 11.80 23.46
N PRO A 351 7.99 12.96 22.85
CA PRO A 351 9.38 13.36 22.64
C PRO A 351 10.07 13.62 24.00
N PRO A 352 11.39 13.42 24.09
CA PRO A 352 12.15 13.73 25.28
C PRO A 352 12.04 15.23 25.62
N SER A 353 11.55 15.53 26.82
CA SER A 353 11.34 16.91 27.28
C SER A 353 12.67 17.60 27.58
N LYS A 354 12.71 18.93 27.36
CA LYS A 354 13.87 19.75 27.75
C LYS A 354 14.13 19.71 29.26
N GLU A 355 13.07 19.60 30.05
CA GLU A 355 13.16 19.52 31.52
C GLU A 355 13.89 18.26 31.98
N LYS A 356 13.61 17.12 31.33
CA LYS A 356 14.24 15.84 31.68
C LYS A 356 15.65 15.69 31.10
N TYR A 357 15.93 16.32 29.96
CA TYR A 357 17.21 16.25 29.26
C TYR A 357 17.72 17.65 28.85
N PRO A 358 18.13 18.50 29.81
CA PRO A 358 18.50 19.89 29.55
C PRO A 358 19.80 20.04 28.75
N ASN A 359 20.71 19.06 28.86
CA ASN A 359 22.03 19.11 28.22
C ASN A 359 22.02 18.61 26.77
N LEU A 360 20.92 18.03 26.29
CA LEU A 360 20.85 17.51 24.92
C LEU A 360 20.47 18.61 23.94
N THR A 361 21.21 18.68 22.85
CA THR A 361 20.86 19.49 21.68
C THR A 361 19.52 19.06 21.09
N THR A 362 18.95 19.88 20.22
CA THR A 362 17.70 19.52 19.52
C THR A 362 17.88 18.28 18.63
N GLU A 363 19.02 18.13 17.97
CA GLU A 363 19.30 16.96 17.12
C GLU A 363 19.43 15.68 17.95
N GLU A 364 20.15 15.71 19.06
CA GLU A 364 20.27 14.54 19.95
C GLU A 364 18.92 14.10 20.54
N ARG A 365 18.01 15.06 20.79
CA ARG A 365 16.65 14.75 21.22
C ARG A 365 15.80 14.16 20.11
N ILE A 366 15.99 14.61 18.86
CA ILE A 366 15.34 13.99 17.69
C ILE A 366 15.85 12.56 17.53
N ASP A 367 17.15 12.33 17.71
CA ASP A 367 17.78 11.01 17.57
C ASP A 367 17.29 10.03 18.64
N MET A 368 17.25 10.48 19.88
CA MET A 368 16.67 9.72 20.98
C MET A 368 15.20 9.36 20.72
N PHE A 369 14.41 10.32 20.24
CA PHE A 369 12.99 10.09 19.98
C PHE A 369 12.76 9.12 18.80
N HIS A 370 13.54 9.30 17.73
CA HIS A 370 13.55 8.41 16.57
C HIS A 370 13.92 6.97 16.97
N ASP A 371 14.97 6.81 17.78
CA ASP A 371 15.44 5.51 18.24
C ASP A 371 14.41 4.81 19.15
N GLU A 372 13.82 5.55 20.10
CA GLU A 372 12.77 5.03 20.98
C GLU A 372 11.56 4.51 20.19
N VAL A 373 11.02 5.32 19.27
CA VAL A 373 9.87 4.91 18.44
C VAL A 373 10.25 3.76 17.52
N SER A 374 11.44 3.77 16.91
CA SER A 374 11.91 2.71 16.03
C SER A 374 12.02 1.37 16.78
N LYS A 375 12.59 1.37 17.99
CA LYS A 375 12.69 0.19 18.86
C LYS A 375 11.31 -0.35 19.26
N ILE A 376 10.39 0.52 19.67
CA ILE A 376 9.01 0.13 20.03
C ILE A 376 8.32 -0.54 18.83
N MET A 377 8.41 0.06 17.64
CA MET A 377 7.80 -0.47 16.42
C MET A 377 8.44 -1.79 16.01
N PHE A 378 9.77 -1.89 16.04
CA PHE A 378 10.52 -3.10 15.67
C PHE A 378 10.17 -4.29 16.56
N GLN A 379 10.19 -4.10 17.88
CA GLN A 379 9.85 -5.14 18.84
C GLN A 379 8.37 -5.53 18.76
N SER A 380 7.48 -4.56 18.53
CA SER A 380 6.06 -4.83 18.31
C SER A 380 5.83 -5.61 17.01
N MET A 381 6.59 -5.34 15.94
CA MET A 381 6.52 -6.11 14.71
C MET A 381 6.95 -7.56 14.93
N LYS A 382 8.05 -7.80 15.67
CA LYS A 382 8.46 -9.16 16.06
C LYS A 382 7.34 -9.90 16.80
N LYS A 383 6.70 -9.23 17.75
CA LYS A 383 5.62 -9.78 18.57
C LYS A 383 4.37 -10.12 17.75
N TYR A 384 3.97 -9.25 16.83
CA TYR A 384 2.67 -9.35 16.15
C TYR A 384 2.72 -9.98 14.75
N ASN A 385 3.89 -10.01 14.11
CA ASN A 385 4.08 -10.60 12.81
C ASN A 385 4.86 -11.91 12.90
N ALA A 386 4.16 -13.03 12.69
CA ALA A 386 4.77 -14.35 12.68
C ALA A 386 5.83 -14.55 11.57
N LYS A 387 5.87 -13.69 10.55
CA LYS A 387 6.87 -13.71 9.49
C LYS A 387 8.10 -12.84 9.79
N ALA A 388 8.11 -12.10 10.90
CA ALA A 388 9.26 -11.32 11.32
C ALA A 388 10.39 -12.26 11.80
N PRO A 389 11.65 -11.98 11.43
CA PRO A 389 12.81 -12.72 11.92
C PRO A 389 12.93 -12.52 13.44
N GLN A 390 12.95 -13.63 14.18
CA GLN A 390 12.92 -13.60 15.65
C GLN A 390 14.33 -13.49 16.26
N ASP A 391 15.35 -13.84 15.49
CA ASP A 391 16.78 -13.83 15.81
C ASP A 391 17.47 -12.47 15.62
N ILE A 392 16.73 -11.49 15.09
CA ILE A 392 17.18 -10.12 14.87
C ILE A 392 16.50 -9.21 15.89
N ASP A 393 17.28 -8.50 16.71
CA ASP A 393 16.78 -7.67 17.82
C ASP A 393 16.95 -6.16 17.61
N ASP A 394 17.81 -5.76 16.67
CA ASP A 394 18.07 -4.37 16.33
C ASP A 394 17.54 -4.06 14.92
N TYR A 395 16.85 -2.93 14.77
CA TYR A 395 16.38 -2.46 13.48
C TYR A 395 17.51 -2.08 12.52
N ASN A 396 18.72 -1.82 13.04
CA ASN A 396 19.91 -1.58 12.24
C ASN A 396 20.43 -2.85 11.54
N ASP A 397 20.13 -4.03 12.09
CA ASP A 397 20.54 -5.32 11.50
C ASP A 397 19.59 -5.79 10.37
N TRP A 398 18.41 -5.15 10.21
CA TRP A 398 17.47 -5.45 9.12
C TRP A 398 17.66 -4.46 7.95
N PRO A 399 18.30 -4.89 6.84
CA PRO A 399 18.72 -3.97 5.81
C PRO A 399 17.58 -3.56 4.88
N GLY A 400 17.59 -2.29 4.48
CA GLY A 400 16.74 -1.80 3.40
C GLY A 400 16.74 -0.29 3.26
N SER A 401 16.53 0.17 2.04
CA SER A 401 16.31 1.58 1.71
C SER A 401 15.72 1.68 0.31
N LEU A 402 15.16 2.84 -0.05
CA LEU A 402 14.69 3.11 -1.42
C LEU A 402 15.79 2.85 -2.47
N ARG A 403 17.03 3.26 -2.16
CA ARG A 403 18.17 3.06 -3.06
C ARG A 403 18.49 1.58 -3.26
N MET A 404 18.43 0.80 -2.18
CA MET A 404 18.64 -0.65 -2.26
C MET A 404 17.50 -1.36 -2.99
N LYS A 405 16.25 -0.93 -2.79
CA LYS A 405 15.10 -1.41 -3.57
C LYS A 405 15.34 -1.21 -5.07
N HIS A 406 15.76 0.00 -5.47
CA HIS A 406 16.04 0.31 -6.87
C HIS A 406 17.21 -0.51 -7.42
N ALA A 407 18.30 -0.67 -6.63
CA ALA A 407 19.45 -1.48 -7.04
C ALA A 407 19.05 -2.95 -7.24
N PHE A 408 18.33 -3.54 -6.30
CA PHE A 408 17.85 -4.92 -6.40
C PHE A 408 16.91 -5.10 -7.60
N TYR A 409 15.94 -4.19 -7.75
CA TYR A 409 14.99 -4.24 -8.85
C TYR A 409 15.70 -4.13 -10.21
N LYS A 410 16.70 -3.24 -10.32
CA LYS A 410 17.54 -3.13 -11.52
C LYS A 410 18.34 -4.40 -11.79
N ALA A 411 18.97 -4.95 -10.76
CA ALA A 411 19.77 -6.17 -10.89
C ALA A 411 18.91 -7.39 -11.27
N ALA A 412 17.69 -7.51 -10.74
CA ALA A 412 16.82 -8.66 -10.96
C ALA A 412 16.05 -8.62 -12.28
N LEU A 413 15.49 -7.46 -12.64
CA LEU A 413 14.58 -7.35 -13.79
C LEU A 413 15.16 -6.55 -14.97
N GLY A 414 16.36 -5.97 -14.82
CA GLY A 414 17.14 -5.39 -15.91
C GLY A 414 16.32 -4.46 -16.80
N PRO A 415 16.17 -4.74 -18.11
CA PRO A 415 15.43 -3.89 -19.05
C PRO A 415 13.99 -3.56 -18.63
N VAL A 416 13.31 -4.46 -17.92
CA VAL A 416 11.94 -4.23 -17.46
C VAL A 416 11.91 -3.11 -16.42
N SER A 417 12.86 -3.12 -15.49
CA SER A 417 12.99 -2.08 -14.47
C SER A 417 13.38 -0.73 -15.09
N GLU A 418 14.24 -0.73 -16.11
CA GLU A 418 14.68 0.50 -16.78
C GLU A 418 13.53 1.17 -17.54
N ALA A 419 12.72 0.37 -18.25
CA ALA A 419 11.50 0.86 -18.89
C ALA A 419 10.52 1.45 -17.86
N TYR A 420 10.36 0.78 -16.72
CA TYR A 420 9.52 1.25 -15.62
C TYR A 420 10.00 2.61 -15.07
N PHE A 421 11.29 2.73 -14.69
CA PHE A 421 11.84 3.99 -14.17
C PHE A 421 11.86 5.12 -15.21
N LYS A 422 12.03 4.79 -16.50
CA LYS A 422 11.90 5.77 -17.59
C LYS A 422 10.49 6.35 -17.69
N ASN A 423 9.47 5.53 -17.48
CA ASN A 423 8.08 5.98 -17.48
C ASN A 423 7.75 6.81 -16.23
N GLU A 424 8.20 6.41 -15.04
CA GLU A 424 8.02 7.22 -13.82
C GLU A 424 8.72 8.59 -13.92
N SER A 425 9.95 8.63 -14.46
CA SER A 425 10.69 9.88 -14.60
C SER A 425 10.09 10.83 -15.63
N LYS A 426 9.49 10.32 -16.72
CA LYS A 426 8.71 11.14 -17.65
C LYS A 426 7.47 11.75 -16.98
N GLN A 427 6.71 10.94 -16.24
CA GLN A 427 5.55 11.42 -15.48
C GLN A 427 5.89 12.52 -14.46
N CYS A 428 7.12 12.52 -13.92
CA CYS A 428 7.58 13.60 -13.04
C CYS A 428 8.08 14.86 -13.78
N LYS A 429 8.49 14.76 -15.05
CA LYS A 429 8.98 15.91 -15.83
C LYS A 429 7.87 16.67 -16.55
N ASP A 430 6.79 15.97 -16.89
CA ASP A 430 5.63 16.54 -17.57
C ASP A 430 4.57 17.10 -16.59
N SER A 431 4.88 17.10 -15.28
CA SER A 431 4.05 17.59 -14.16
C SER A 431 4.74 18.72 -13.43
#